data_AF-A0A951HVR3-F1
#
_entry.id   AF-A0A951HVR3-F1
#
_cell.length_a   1.000
_cell.length_b   1.000
_cell.length_c   1.000
_cell.angle_alpha   90.00
_cell.angle_beta   90.00
_cell.angle_gamma   90.00
#
_symmetry.space_group_name_H-M   'P 1'
#
loop_
_entity.id
_entity.type
_entity.pdbx_description
1 polymer ?
#
loop_
_entity_poly.entity_id
_entity_poly.type
_entity_poly.pdbx_seq_one_letter_code
_entity_poly.pdbx_strand_id
1 'polypeptide(L)'
;MITTGRALLLALALTGPALADECSDAVRDYNDVVIALTEATQRFSTCVAASLGMDSCATEYAHLHSAYNRYAAIVAFYSGHCEVKR
;
A
#
# COMPACT_ATOMS: atom_id res chain seq x y z
N MET A 1 -44.98 -21.06 32.95
CA MET A 1 -44.44 -19.85 33.60
C MET A 1 -42.93 -20.06 33.79
N ILE A 2 -42.13 -19.20 33.15
CA ILE A 2 -40.70 -18.81 33.34
C ILE A 2 -39.88 -19.71 34.30
N THR A 3 -38.76 -20.35 33.96
CA THR A 3 -37.44 -19.78 33.62
C THR A 3 -36.46 -20.91 33.25
N THR A 4 -35.59 -20.67 32.26
CA THR A 4 -34.17 -21.09 32.13
C THR A 4 -33.84 -20.95 30.64
N GLY A 5 -32.78 -20.30 30.20
CA GLY A 5 -31.70 -19.60 30.82
C GLY A 5 -30.85 -19.14 29.65
N ARG A 6 -30.67 -17.83 29.52
CA ARG A 6 -29.83 -17.15 28.52
C ARG A 6 -28.46 -17.82 28.40
N ALA A 7 -28.07 -18.19 27.18
CA ALA A 7 -26.67 -18.27 26.77
C ALA A 7 -26.55 -17.98 25.26
N LEU A 8 -27.12 -16.85 24.84
CA LEU A 8 -26.60 -16.15 23.66
C LEU A 8 -25.49 -15.22 24.16
N LEU A 9 -24.45 -15.03 23.35
CA LEU A 9 -23.33 -14.07 23.49
C LEU A 9 -22.03 -14.68 24.03
N LEU A 10 -21.20 -15.19 23.10
CA LEU A 10 -19.74 -15.05 23.10
C LEU A 10 -19.19 -15.56 21.75
N ALA A 11 -19.60 -14.92 20.66
CA ALA A 11 -18.99 -15.07 19.34
C ALA A 11 -18.53 -13.70 18.81
N LEU A 12 -18.17 -12.78 19.71
CA LEU A 12 -17.71 -11.44 19.38
C LEU A 12 -16.33 -11.25 20.00
N ALA A 13 -15.36 -10.88 19.15
CA ALA A 13 -13.99 -10.45 19.47
C ALA A 13 -12.85 -11.50 19.41
N LEU A 14 -12.85 -12.39 18.41
CA LEU A 14 -11.62 -13.09 17.99
C LEU A 14 -11.06 -12.62 16.63
N THR A 15 -11.49 -11.47 16.13
CA THR A 15 -10.68 -10.70 15.18
C THR A 15 -9.66 -9.90 16.00
N GLY A 16 -8.59 -10.60 16.39
CA GLY A 16 -7.52 -10.08 17.24
C GLY A 16 -6.76 -8.90 16.63
N PRO A 17 -5.86 -8.27 17.42
CA PRO A 17 -5.08 -7.09 17.04
C PRO A 17 -4.13 -7.29 15.84
N ALA A 18 -4.00 -8.51 15.32
CA ALA A 18 -3.14 -8.83 14.17
C ALA A 18 -3.53 -8.05 12.90
N LEU A 19 -4.83 -7.87 12.63
CA LEU A 19 -5.27 -7.12 11.44
C LEU A 19 -5.00 -5.61 11.55
N ALA A 20 -5.00 -5.07 12.77
CA ALA A 20 -4.70 -3.65 12.99
C ALA A 20 -3.21 -3.35 12.78
N ASP A 21 -2.34 -4.28 13.18
CA ASP A 21 -0.89 -4.20 13.01
C ASP A 21 -0.51 -4.32 11.52
N GLU A 22 -1.08 -5.29 10.80
CA GLU A 22 -0.85 -5.51 9.36
C GLU A 22 -1.28 -4.30 8.50
N CYS A 23 -2.43 -3.69 8.80
CA CYS A 23 -2.85 -2.49 8.07
C CYS A 23 -2.03 -1.25 8.45
N SER A 24 -1.48 -1.16 9.67
CA SER A 24 -0.58 -0.07 10.08
C SER A 24 0.79 -0.17 9.40
N ASP A 25 1.37 -1.37 9.38
CA ASP A 25 2.64 -1.64 8.69
C ASP A 25 2.53 -1.42 7.20
N ALA A 26 1.43 -1.88 6.61
CA ALA A 26 1.19 -1.60 5.22
C ALA A 26 1.10 -0.07 4.98
N VAL A 27 0.64 0.77 5.93
CA VAL A 27 0.36 2.20 5.64
C VAL A 27 1.70 2.90 5.55
N ARG A 28 2.62 2.48 6.41
CA ARG A 28 4.03 2.82 6.34
C ARG A 28 4.62 2.39 5.00
N ASP A 29 4.44 1.13 4.58
CA ASP A 29 4.97 0.64 3.30
C ASP A 29 4.40 1.41 2.09
N TYR A 30 3.10 1.74 2.12
CA TYR A 30 2.44 2.57 1.12
C TYR A 30 3.07 3.96 1.05
N ASN A 31 3.23 4.62 2.20
CA ASN A 31 3.85 5.95 2.27
C ASN A 31 5.30 5.92 1.75
N ASP A 32 6.08 4.92 2.16
CA ASP A 32 7.47 4.75 1.73
C ASP A 32 7.57 4.57 0.21
N VAL A 33 6.66 3.79 -0.39
CA VAL A 33 6.64 3.58 -1.84
C VAL A 33 6.11 4.80 -2.60
N VAL A 34 5.18 5.58 -2.05
CA VAL A 34 4.77 6.87 -2.63
C VAL A 34 5.93 7.86 -2.64
N ILE A 35 6.73 7.92 -1.57
CA ILE A 35 7.95 8.74 -1.53
C ILE A 35 8.92 8.27 -2.62
N ALA A 36 9.22 6.98 -2.69
CA ALA A 36 10.12 6.42 -3.69
C ALA A 36 9.65 6.68 -5.13
N LEU A 37 8.34 6.57 -5.39
CA LEU A 37 7.74 6.87 -6.69
C LEU A 37 7.89 8.35 -7.03
N THR A 38 7.68 9.24 -6.06
CA THR A 38 7.82 10.69 -6.24
C THR A 38 9.26 11.05 -6.58
N GLU A 39 10.24 10.52 -5.83
CA GLU A 39 11.66 10.74 -6.10
C GLU A 39 12.07 10.22 -7.48
N ALA A 40 11.63 9.01 -7.85
CA ALA A 40 11.95 8.43 -9.15
C ALA A 40 11.32 9.23 -10.31
N THR A 41 10.10 9.72 -10.12
CA THR A 41 9.41 10.60 -11.10
C THR A 41 10.18 11.90 -11.29
N GLN A 42 10.65 12.50 -10.20
CA GLN A 42 11.42 13.74 -10.25
C GLN A 42 12.77 13.54 -10.95
N ARG A 43 13.47 12.44 -10.67
CA ARG A 43 14.74 12.09 -11.34
C ARG A 43 14.54 11.89 -12.85
N PHE A 44 13.53 11.11 -13.23
CA PHE A 44 13.21 10.89 -14.65
C PHE A 44 12.84 12.20 -15.35
N SER A 45 11.97 13.00 -14.75
CA SER A 45 11.56 14.30 -15.32
C SER A 45 12.74 15.27 -15.46
N THR A 46 13.66 15.26 -14.49
CA THR A 46 14.90 16.06 -14.54
C THR A 46 15.80 15.61 -15.67
N CYS A 47 15.99 14.30 -15.86
CA CYS A 47 16.77 13.77 -16.98
C CYS A 47 16.14 14.16 -18.32
N VAL A 48 14.83 14.00 -18.48
CA VAL A 48 14.13 14.38 -19.72
C VAL A 48 14.29 15.88 -20.00
N ALA A 49 14.14 16.72 -18.98
CA ALA A 49 14.30 18.17 -19.12
C ALA A 49 15.75 18.57 -19.46
N ALA A 50 16.74 17.94 -18.82
CA ALA A 50 18.16 18.23 -19.03
C ALA A 50 18.69 17.71 -20.36
N SER A 51 18.22 16.55 -20.81
CA SER A 51 18.66 15.91 -22.05
C SER A 51 18.15 16.63 -23.30
N LEU A 52 17.06 17.41 -23.20
CA LEU A 52 16.34 17.98 -24.36
C LEU A 52 16.00 16.92 -25.43
N GLY A 53 15.90 15.64 -25.03
CA GLY A 53 15.68 14.52 -25.94
C GLY A 53 16.93 13.99 -26.68
N MET A 54 18.13 14.46 -26.34
CA MET A 54 19.38 14.01 -26.96
C MET A 54 20.05 12.85 -26.22
N ASP A 55 19.95 12.82 -24.89
CA ASP A 55 20.52 11.77 -24.04
C ASP A 55 19.47 10.73 -23.63
N SER A 56 19.90 9.49 -23.44
CA SER A 56 19.00 8.42 -22.98
C SER A 56 18.76 8.50 -21.48
N CYS A 57 17.49 8.64 -21.07
CA CYS A 57 17.05 8.56 -19.66
C CYS A 57 16.63 7.14 -19.25
N ALA A 58 17.23 6.11 -19.87
CA ALA A 58 16.80 4.71 -19.72
C ALA A 58 16.99 4.21 -18.27
N THR A 59 18.05 4.64 -17.60
CA THR A 59 18.34 4.28 -16.20
C THR A 59 17.29 4.86 -15.25
N GLU A 60 16.99 6.15 -15.39
CA GLU A 60 16.00 6.87 -14.60
C GLU A 60 14.60 6.31 -14.86
N TYR A 61 14.30 5.97 -16.13
CA TYR A 61 13.07 5.28 -16.48
C TYR A 61 12.97 3.91 -15.81
N ALA A 62 14.05 3.11 -15.79
CA ALA A 62 14.05 1.82 -15.12
C ALA A 62 13.78 1.96 -13.60
N HIS A 63 14.35 2.99 -12.97
CA HIS A 63 14.05 3.31 -11.57
C HIS A 63 12.59 3.71 -11.35
N LEU A 64 12.05 4.57 -12.21
CA LEU A 64 10.64 4.98 -12.17
C LEU A 64 9.70 3.78 -12.36
N HIS A 65 9.98 2.95 -13.36
CA HIS A 65 9.19 1.75 -13.66
C HIS A 65 9.22 0.76 -12.49
N SER A 66 10.38 0.54 -11.88
CA SER A 66 10.50 -0.30 -10.68
C SER A 66 9.70 0.23 -9.49
N ALA A 67 9.75 1.55 -9.25
CA ALA A 67 8.96 2.19 -8.18
C ALA A 67 7.45 2.08 -8.45
N TYR A 68 7.02 2.27 -9.69
CA TYR A 68 5.62 2.11 -10.08
C TYR A 68 5.12 0.68 -9.89
N ASN A 69 5.91 -0.32 -10.26
CA ASN A 69 5.53 -1.73 -10.06
C ASN A 69 5.40 -2.09 -8.58
N ARG A 70 6.27 -1.55 -7.71
CA ARG A 70 6.12 -1.69 -6.26
C ARG A 70 4.86 -1.02 -5.74
N TYR A 71 4.55 0.18 -6.21
CA TYR A 71 3.33 0.89 -5.85
C TYR A 71 2.08 0.08 -6.22
N ALA A 72 2.01 -0.43 -7.45
CA ALA A 72 0.91 -1.26 -7.91
C ALA A 72 0.75 -2.53 -7.06
N ALA A 73 1.85 -3.18 -6.69
CA ALA A 73 1.82 -4.37 -5.84
C ALA A 73 1.28 -4.07 -4.43
N ILE A 74 1.72 -2.98 -3.81
CA ILE A 74 1.25 -2.58 -2.47
C ILE A 74 -0.22 -2.16 -2.52
N VAL A 75 -0.64 -1.38 -3.51
CA VAL A 75 -2.05 -1.01 -3.67
C VAL A 75 -2.94 -2.24 -3.86
N ALA A 76 -2.50 -3.23 -4.62
CA ALA A 76 -3.22 -4.49 -4.80
C ALA A 76 -3.30 -5.32 -3.51
N PHE A 77 -2.23 -5.36 -2.71
CA PHE A 77 -2.24 -5.98 -1.39
C PHE A 77 -3.27 -5.29 -0.47
N TYR A 78 -3.26 -3.96 -0.49
CA TYR A 78 -4.18 -3.13 0.28
C TYR A 78 -5.64 -3.31 -0.03
N SER A 79 -6.00 -3.19 -1.31
CA SER A 79 -7.38 -3.33 -1.78
C SER A 79 -7.91 -4.74 -1.53
N GLY A 80 -7.03 -5.74 -1.47
CA GLY A 80 -7.41 -7.13 -1.18
C GLY A 80 -7.49 -7.50 0.30
N HIS A 81 -6.74 -6.84 1.20
CA HIS A 81 -6.61 -7.28 2.61
C HIS A 81 -7.15 -6.29 3.64
N CYS A 82 -7.08 -4.97 3.37
CA CYS A 82 -7.55 -3.94 4.30
C CYS A 82 -8.93 -3.35 3.92
N GLU A 83 -9.64 -3.94 2.95
CA GLU A 83 -11.10 -3.75 2.80
C GLU A 83 -11.85 -4.44 3.96
N VAL A 84 -11.68 -3.92 5.17
CA VAL A 84 -12.56 -4.22 6.30
C VAL A 84 -13.80 -3.36 6.14
N LYS A 85 -14.83 -3.97 5.55
CA LYS A 85 -16.27 -3.61 5.53
C LYS A 85 -16.63 -2.23 6.11
N ARG A 86 -17.06 -1.32 5.23
CA ARG A 86 -17.96 -0.22 5.62
C ARG A 86 -19.31 -0.78 6.10
#